data_AF-A0A352AJQ7-F1
#
_entry.id   AF-A0A352AJQ7-F1
#
_cell.length_a   1.000
_cell.length_b   1.000
_cell.length_c   1.000
_cell.angle_alpha   90.00
_cell.angle_beta   90.00
_cell.angle_gamma   90.00
#
_symmetry.space_group_name_H-M   'P 1'
#
loop_
_entity.id
_entity.type
_entity.pdbx_description
1 polymer ?
#
loop_
_entity_poly.entity_id
_entity_poly.type
_entity_poly.pdbx_seq_one_letter_code
_entity_poly.pdbx_strand_id
1 'polypeptide(L)'
;MSNFNDLIEIVGCDNPDRRGDVIFVHGLGGHARGTWHPQEKHDDDNFWPAWLGEDLKNVGVWSLGYEVEPFRWKGNSMPLVDRATNILDRLDGYGIGDRPIIFITHSLGGLLVK
;
A
#
# COMPACT_ATOMS: atom_id res chain seq x y z
N MET A 1 -15.47 -7.03 8.29
CA MET A 1 -14.43 -7.91 7.72
C MET A 1 -13.67 -7.08 6.71
N SER A 2 -12.52 -6.52 7.09
CA SER A 2 -11.68 -5.72 6.19
C SER A 2 -11.16 -6.64 5.09
N ASN A 3 -11.37 -6.25 3.84
CA ASN A 3 -10.89 -7.02 2.69
C ASN A 3 -9.35 -7.01 2.73
N PHE A 4 -8.71 -8.18 2.70
CA PHE A 4 -7.24 -8.27 2.78
C PHE A 4 -6.54 -7.67 1.55
N ASN A 5 -7.26 -7.57 0.44
CA ASN A 5 -6.88 -6.83 -0.75
C ASN A 5 -7.58 -5.48 -0.70
N ASP A 6 -6.96 -4.48 -0.08
CA ASP A 6 -7.52 -3.13 -0.04
C ASP A 6 -6.45 -2.05 -0.08
N LEU A 7 -6.82 -0.91 -0.65
CA LEU A 7 -5.99 0.28 -0.58
C LEU A 7 -6.47 1.10 0.62
N ILE A 8 -5.62 1.15 1.64
CA ILE A 8 -5.96 1.73 2.94
C ILE A 8 -5.54 3.19 2.95
N GLU A 9 -6.52 4.07 3.17
CA GLU A 9 -6.29 5.49 3.47
C GLU A 9 -5.64 5.62 4.85
N ILE A 10 -4.48 6.29 4.91
CA ILE A 10 -3.81 6.60 6.17
C ILE A 10 -4.05 8.06 6.55
N VAL A 11 -3.71 9.00 5.67
CA VAL A 11 -3.85 10.45 5.93
C VAL A 11 -3.81 11.25 4.63
N GLY A 12 -4.57 12.35 4.55
CA GLY A 12 -4.54 13.29 3.41
C GLY A 12 -5.15 12.77 2.10
N CYS A 13 -5.83 11.62 2.14
CA CYS A 13 -6.39 10.92 0.97
C CYS A 13 -7.69 11.56 0.44
N ASP A 14 -8.39 12.31 1.29
CA ASP A 14 -9.61 13.05 0.97
C ASP A 14 -9.33 14.48 0.48
N ASN A 15 -8.09 14.96 0.60
CA ASN A 15 -7.68 16.28 0.15
C ASN A 15 -7.64 16.34 -1.40
N PRO A 16 -8.55 17.07 -2.07
CA PRO A 16 -8.57 17.16 -3.53
C PRO A 16 -7.36 17.95 -4.08
N ASP A 17 -6.79 18.83 -3.27
CA ASP A 17 -5.64 19.68 -3.61
C ASP A 17 -4.30 19.03 -3.25
N ARG A 18 -4.30 17.74 -2.87
CA ARG A 18 -3.05 17.01 -2.66
C ARG A 18 -2.20 17.05 -3.94
N ARG A 19 -0.90 17.16 -3.75
CA ARG A 19 0.10 17.32 -4.82
C ARG A 19 0.68 16.00 -5.33
N GLY A 20 0.35 14.90 -4.67
CA GLY A 20 0.86 13.56 -4.99
C GLY A 20 0.40 12.52 -3.99
N ASP A 21 0.74 11.28 -4.29
CA ASP A 21 0.36 10.09 -3.51
C ASP A 21 1.61 9.30 -3.11
N VAL A 22 1.70 8.93 -1.84
CA VAL A 22 2.73 8.03 -1.30
C VAL A 22 2.07 6.71 -0.96
N ILE A 23 2.53 5.62 -1.59
CA ILE A 23 1.89 4.31 -1.49
C ILE A 23 2.88 3.31 -0.90
N PHE A 24 2.53 2.79 0.26
CA PHE A 24 3.30 1.78 0.97
C PHE A 24 2.94 0.38 0.50
N VAL A 25 3.92 -0.41 0.11
CA VAL A 25 3.72 -1.76 -0.45
C VAL A 25 4.53 -2.79 0.33
N HIS A 26 3.84 -3.63 1.11
CA HIS A 26 4.48 -4.65 1.92
C HIS A 26 5.01 -5.83 1.07
N GLY A 27 5.86 -6.66 1.69
CA GLY A 27 6.43 -7.86 1.07
C GLY A 27 5.64 -9.14 1.36
N LEU A 28 6.23 -10.28 0.98
CA LEU A 28 5.69 -11.62 1.24
C LEU A 28 5.45 -11.85 2.74
N GLY A 29 4.27 -12.34 3.12
CA GLY A 29 3.88 -12.54 4.52
C GLY A 29 3.71 -11.25 5.34
N GLY A 30 3.80 -10.08 4.70
CA GLY A 30 3.60 -8.78 5.35
C GLY A 30 2.12 -8.41 5.49
N HIS A 31 1.88 -7.30 6.19
CA HIS A 31 0.55 -6.72 6.37
C HIS A 31 0.62 -5.21 6.10
N ALA A 32 -0.43 -4.66 5.49
CA ALA A 32 -0.50 -3.25 5.10
C ALA A 32 -0.21 -2.26 6.23
N ARG A 33 -0.55 -2.59 7.49
CA ARG A 33 -0.12 -1.80 8.65
C ARG A 33 1.06 -2.42 9.38
N GLY A 34 1.01 -3.73 9.63
CA GLY A 34 1.98 -4.41 10.47
C GLY A 34 3.42 -4.24 9.99
N THR A 35 3.64 -4.26 8.67
CA THR A 35 4.99 -4.10 8.09
C THR A 35 5.65 -2.75 8.41
N TRP A 36 4.85 -1.70 8.65
CA TRP A 36 5.36 -0.35 8.92
C TRP A 36 5.19 0.05 10.38
N HIS A 37 4.73 -0.86 11.22
CA HIS A 37 4.56 -0.64 12.64
C HIS A 37 5.72 -1.31 13.41
N PRO A 38 6.41 -0.62 14.32
CA PRO A 38 7.61 -1.16 14.98
C PRO A 38 7.34 -2.39 15.86
N GLN A 39 6.12 -2.55 16.37
CA GLN A 39 5.65 -3.77 17.05
C GLN A 39 4.66 -4.62 16.21
N GLU A 40 4.63 -4.41 14.88
CA GLU A 40 3.76 -5.13 13.95
C GLU A 40 2.24 -5.06 14.27
N LYS A 41 1.81 -4.04 15.02
CA LYS A 41 0.38 -3.81 15.28
C LYS A 41 -0.32 -3.29 14.03
N HIS A 42 -1.65 -3.41 14.05
CA HIS A 42 -2.52 -3.01 12.95
C HIS A 42 -3.32 -1.75 13.28
N ASP A 43 -2.82 -0.95 14.23
CA ASP A 43 -3.32 0.37 14.59
C ASP A 43 -2.33 1.44 14.12
N ASP A 44 -2.70 2.71 14.31
CA ASP A 44 -1.91 3.86 13.89
C ASP A 44 -1.10 4.45 15.08
N ASP A 45 -1.02 3.77 16.23
CA ASP A 45 -0.23 4.19 17.38
C ASP A 45 1.26 3.96 17.08
N ASN A 46 2.10 5.00 17.18
CA ASN A 46 3.53 4.89 16.86
C ASN A 46 3.81 4.33 15.43
N PHE A 47 2.95 4.70 14.47
CA PHE A 47 2.95 4.24 13.09
C PHE A 47 3.51 5.32 12.15
N TRP A 48 4.73 5.12 11.64
CA TRP A 48 5.44 6.18 10.92
C TRP A 48 4.79 6.67 9.61
N PRO A 49 4.00 5.88 8.85
CA PRO A 49 3.27 6.43 7.71
C PRO A 49 2.27 7.51 8.10
N ALA A 50 1.69 7.46 9.30
CA ALA A 50 0.83 8.53 9.80
C ALA A 50 1.66 9.80 10.07
N TRP A 51 2.83 9.67 10.72
CA TRP A 51 3.75 10.78 10.97
C TRP A 51 4.17 11.48 9.66
N LEU A 52 4.41 10.70 8.60
CA LEU A 52 4.78 11.25 7.29
C LEU A 52 3.72 12.22 6.75
N GLY A 53 2.43 11.91 6.88
CA GLY A 53 1.38 12.82 6.41
C GLY A 53 1.10 13.99 7.35
N GLU A 54 1.43 13.88 8.63
CA GLU A 54 1.45 15.03 9.54
C GLU A 54 2.51 16.06 9.13
N ASP A 55 3.70 15.57 8.72
CA ASP A 55 4.80 16.39 8.20
C ASP A 55 4.53 16.91 6.79
N LEU A 56 3.92 16.09 5.92
CA LEU A 56 3.61 16.38 4.52
C LEU A 56 2.10 16.51 4.28
N LYS A 57 1.50 17.60 4.75
CA LYS A 57 0.04 17.82 4.72
C LYS A 57 -0.61 17.88 3.33
N ASN A 58 0.18 17.93 2.27
CA ASN A 58 -0.28 18.04 0.89
C ASN A 58 -0.04 16.77 0.07
N VAL A 59 0.17 15.62 0.70
CA VAL A 59 0.20 14.32 0.01
C VAL A 59 -0.86 13.38 0.58
N GLY A 60 -1.39 12.50 -0.25
CA GLY A 60 -2.20 11.37 0.19
C GLY A 60 -1.28 10.22 0.56
N VAL A 61 -1.38 9.72 1.78
CA VAL A 61 -0.59 8.56 2.25
C VAL A 61 -1.50 7.34 2.30
N TRP A 62 -1.09 6.30 1.59
CA TRP A 62 -1.84 5.07 1.39
C TRP A 62 -1.00 3.87 1.78
N SER A 63 -1.66 2.80 2.23
CA SER A 63 -1.00 1.50 2.36
C SER A 63 -1.75 0.41 1.61
N LEU A 64 -1.04 -0.30 0.75
CA LEU A 64 -1.59 -1.34 -0.09
C LEU A 64 -1.55 -2.68 0.62
N GLY A 65 -2.73 -3.23 0.93
CA GLY A 65 -2.91 -4.62 1.32
C GLY A 65 -3.13 -5.50 0.10
N TYR A 66 -2.40 -6.61 0.01
CA TYR A 66 -2.63 -7.64 -1.00
C TYR A 66 -2.24 -9.03 -0.51
N GLU A 67 -2.93 -10.07 -0.98
CA GLU A 67 -2.68 -11.46 -0.58
C GLU A 67 -1.31 -11.95 -1.08
N VAL A 68 -0.36 -12.12 -0.17
CA VAL A 68 0.93 -12.76 -0.42
C VAL A 68 1.20 -13.87 0.60
N GLU A 69 0.42 -14.94 0.46
CA GLU A 69 0.59 -16.20 1.19
C GLU A 69 1.82 -16.99 0.67
N PRO A 70 2.82 -17.30 1.53
CA PRO A 70 4.02 -18.07 1.15
C PRO A 70 3.72 -19.42 0.48
N PHE A 71 2.63 -20.08 0.88
CA PHE A 71 2.25 -21.41 0.38
C PHE A 71 1.54 -21.37 -0.97
N ARG A 72 0.79 -20.32 -1.29
CA ARG A 72 0.15 -20.16 -2.61
C ARG A 72 1.16 -19.81 -3.70
N TRP A 73 2.28 -19.18 -3.35
CA TRP A 73 3.37 -18.88 -4.29
C TRP A 73 3.97 -20.13 -4.96
N LYS A 74 3.96 -21.29 -4.29
CA LYS A 74 4.67 -22.50 -4.76
C LYS A 74 3.93 -23.40 -5.76
N GLY A 75 2.73 -23.06 -6.24
CA GLY A 75 2.11 -23.92 -7.27
C GLY A 75 0.72 -23.58 -7.80
N ASN A 76 0.05 -22.53 -7.31
CA ASN A 76 -1.29 -22.16 -7.80
C ASN A 76 -1.61 -20.67 -7.58
N SER A 77 -0.57 -19.84 -7.42
CA SER A 77 -0.73 -18.40 -7.21
C SER A 77 -0.99 -17.71 -8.54
N MET A 78 -1.89 -16.73 -8.50
CA MET A 78 -1.96 -15.71 -9.53
C MET A 78 -0.54 -15.17 -9.82
N PRO A 79 -0.08 -15.20 -11.08
CA PRO A 79 1.18 -14.61 -11.51
C PRO A 79 1.37 -13.20 -10.95
N LEU A 80 2.62 -12.83 -10.65
CA LEU A 80 2.94 -11.48 -10.14
C LEU A 80 2.38 -10.38 -11.06
N VAL A 81 2.37 -10.63 -12.38
CA VAL A 81 1.83 -9.74 -13.40
C VAL A 81 0.33 -9.51 -13.19
N ASP A 82 -0.47 -10.56 -13.08
CA ASP A 82 -1.91 -10.44 -12.87
C ASP A 82 -2.23 -9.72 -11.55
N ARG A 83 -1.42 -9.90 -10.51
CA ARG A 83 -1.54 -9.12 -9.26
C ARG A 83 -1.25 -7.65 -9.50
N ALA A 84 -0.17 -7.35 -10.21
CA ALA A 84 0.19 -5.98 -10.55
C ALA A 84 -0.92 -5.31 -11.37
N THR A 85 -1.54 -6.02 -12.32
CA THR A 85 -2.70 -5.53 -13.08
C THR A 85 -3.90 -5.24 -12.18
N ASN A 86 -4.27 -6.18 -11.29
CA ASN A 86 -5.38 -5.95 -10.35
C ASN A 86 -5.13 -4.78 -9.39
N ILE A 87 -3.88 -4.56 -9.00
CA ILE A 87 -3.48 -3.42 -8.16
C ILE A 87 -3.53 -2.14 -8.98
N LEU A 88 -3.05 -2.14 -10.22
CA LEU A 88 -3.11 -0.99 -11.11
C LEU A 88 -4.56 -0.52 -11.33
N ASP A 89 -5.47 -1.45 -11.68
CA ASP A 89 -6.90 -1.17 -11.85
C ASP A 89 -7.51 -0.60 -10.57
N ARG A 90 -7.02 -1.05 -9.40
CA ARG A 90 -7.46 -0.52 -8.13
C ARG A 90 -6.95 0.89 -7.88
N LEU A 91 -5.68 1.17 -8.11
CA LEU A 91 -5.13 2.52 -7.97
C LEU A 91 -5.89 3.50 -8.86
N ASP A 92 -6.18 3.12 -10.11
CA ASP A 92 -7.01 3.90 -11.02
C ASP A 92 -8.42 4.18 -10.46
N GLY A 93 -9.06 3.17 -9.86
CA GLY A 93 -10.36 3.31 -9.20
C GLY A 93 -10.37 4.31 -8.03
N TYR A 94 -9.21 4.59 -7.41
CA TYR A 94 -9.05 5.61 -6.35
C TYR A 94 -8.57 6.97 -6.91
N GLY A 95 -8.49 7.12 -8.23
CA GLY A 95 -7.99 8.33 -8.88
C GLY A 95 -6.50 8.56 -8.65
N ILE A 96 -5.73 7.48 -8.44
CA ILE A 96 -4.29 7.51 -8.26
C ILE A 96 -3.65 7.27 -9.62
N GLY A 97 -2.88 8.25 -10.11
CA GLY A 97 -2.29 8.23 -11.45
C GLY A 97 -2.16 9.64 -12.05
N ASP A 98 -3.09 10.53 -11.70
CA ASP A 98 -3.15 11.90 -12.22
C ASP A 98 -2.11 12.85 -11.60
N ARG A 99 -1.51 12.44 -10.48
CA ARG A 99 -0.54 13.20 -9.70
C ARG A 99 0.74 12.38 -9.54
N PRO A 100 1.89 13.00 -9.21
CA PRO A 100 3.11 12.27 -8.88
C PRO A 100 2.88 11.19 -7.81
N ILE A 101 3.37 9.98 -8.08
CA ILE A 101 3.28 8.84 -7.17
C ILE A 101 4.68 8.49 -6.67
N ILE A 102 4.79 8.23 -5.37
CA ILE A 102 5.99 7.69 -4.72
C ILE A 102 5.63 6.34 -4.10
N PHE A 103 6.32 5.29 -4.51
CA PHE A 103 6.19 3.98 -3.88
C PHE A 103 7.25 3.77 -2.82
N ILE A 104 6.84 3.31 -1.64
CA ILE A 104 7.72 2.84 -0.57
C ILE A 104 7.50 1.35 -0.43
N THR A 105 8.49 0.57 -0.83
CA THR A 105 8.33 -0.87 -1.03
C THR A 105 9.24 -1.68 -0.14
N HIS A 106 8.74 -2.77 0.43
CA HIS A 106 9.57 -3.75 1.14
C HIS A 106 9.67 -5.07 0.36
N SER A 107 10.90 -5.53 0.10
CA SER A 107 11.19 -6.85 -0.48
C SER A 107 10.36 -7.14 -1.75
N LEU A 108 9.54 -8.21 -1.77
CA LEU A 108 8.68 -8.61 -2.89
C LEU A 108 7.74 -7.48 -3.37
N GLY A 109 7.34 -6.57 -2.48
CA GLY A 109 6.53 -5.41 -2.85
C GLY A 109 7.22 -4.51 -3.89
N GLY A 110 8.55 -4.49 -3.92
CA GLY A 110 9.31 -3.77 -4.95
C GLY A 110 9.20 -4.41 -6.32
N LEU A 111 9.16 -5.75 -6.39
CA LEU A 111 8.97 -6.48 -7.65
C LEU A 111 7.55 -6.35 -8.17
N LEU A 112 6.57 -6.22 -7.27
CA LEU A 112 5.18 -5.97 -7.65
C LEU A 112 5.00 -4.62 -8.36
N VAL A 113 5.79 -3.61 -7.98
CA VAL A 113 5.75 -2.25 -8.54
C VAL A 113 6.59 -2.09 -9.82
N LYS A 114 7.57 -2.98 -10.05
CA LYS A 114 8.68 -2.82 -11.01
C LYS A 114 8.28 -2.99 -12.48
#